data_AF-A0A424LMR1-F1
#
_entry.id   AF-A0A424LMR1-F1
#
_cell.length_a   1.000
_cell.length_b   1.000
_cell.length_c   1.000
_cell.angle_alpha   90.00
_cell.angle_beta   90.00
_cell.angle_gamma   90.00
#
_symmetry.space_group_name_H-M   'P 1'
#
loop_
_entity.id
_entity.type
_entity.pdbx_description
1 polymer ?
#
loop_
_entity_poly.entity_id
_entity_poly.type
_entity_poly.pdbx_seq_one_letter_code
_entity_poly.pdbx_strand_id
1 'polypeptide(L)'
;MAEVVYDTLNFEGSIDEKTFHGTLRELEAIESNISKIELSGEQLNSLIAVLFVYGLHYDELAEAKRPRFLNTLVEEKLPLFQLSQTFAGHLLNNLGHEARQELHMLQQLEHNIEDVLSNESLLDFVEMELLDPASSFRKWEYGRFAMAYMGQHVFGHIKWNKIKNKEDSLQRIGERLDKQQEKMDSQERLFLQLIAKGMLLPQKINMSEFLLVGSYVQENMMRLSVRLKELSIILEGVIEKEISRQKGKEGPSL
;
A
#
# COMPACT_ATOMS: atom_id res chain seq x y z
N MET A 1 32.12 -0.15 -14.63
CA MET A 1 30.66 -0.13 -14.87
C MET A 1 30.14 1.07 -14.12
N ALA A 2 29.47 2.01 -14.80
CA ALA A 2 28.85 3.14 -14.12
C ALA A 2 27.73 2.59 -13.23
N GLU A 3 27.71 3.00 -11.97
CA GLU A 3 26.65 2.68 -11.03
C GLU A 3 25.36 3.32 -11.57
N VAL A 4 24.38 2.51 -11.94
CA VAL A 4 23.07 3.03 -12.34
C VAL A 4 22.45 3.65 -11.10
N VAL A 5 22.42 4.99 -11.05
CA VAL A 5 21.74 5.73 -10.00
C VAL A 5 20.25 5.65 -10.33
N TYR A 6 19.55 4.76 -9.63
CA TYR A 6 18.09 4.71 -9.69
C TYR A 6 17.51 5.82 -8.83
N ASP A 7 16.74 6.72 -9.44
CA ASP A 7 15.98 7.73 -8.70
C ASP A 7 14.86 7.03 -7.92
N THR A 8 15.05 6.94 -6.61
CA THR A 8 14.05 6.38 -5.69
C THR A 8 12.84 7.29 -5.60
N LEU A 9 11.64 6.72 -5.51
CA LEU A 9 10.41 7.47 -5.31
C LEU A 9 10.52 8.39 -4.08
N ASN A 10 10.17 9.66 -4.30
CA ASN A 10 9.99 10.60 -3.21
C ASN A 10 8.61 10.40 -2.58
N PHE A 11 8.57 9.82 -1.38
CA PHE A 11 7.35 9.68 -0.57
C PHE A 11 7.06 10.91 0.32
N GLU A 12 7.95 11.90 0.37
CA GLU A 12 7.76 13.12 1.18
C GLU A 12 6.95 14.20 0.47
N GLY A 13 6.81 14.10 -0.86
CA GLY A 13 5.95 15.00 -1.63
C GLY A 13 4.48 14.81 -1.25
N SER A 14 3.77 15.92 -1.02
CA SER A 14 2.33 15.89 -0.81
C SER A 14 1.62 15.31 -2.03
N ILE A 15 0.67 14.42 -1.80
CA ILE A 15 -0.24 13.92 -2.83
C ILE A 15 -1.61 14.56 -2.62
N ASP A 16 -2.41 14.60 -3.68
CA ASP A 16 -3.80 15.07 -3.58
C ASP A 16 -4.60 14.15 -2.64
N GLU A 17 -5.35 14.75 -1.71
CA GLU A 17 -6.22 14.00 -0.79
C GLU A 17 -7.59 13.67 -1.41
N LYS A 18 -7.85 14.11 -2.65
CA LYS A 18 -9.13 13.89 -3.32
C LYS A 18 -9.31 12.41 -3.63
N THR A 19 -10.42 11.86 -3.15
CA THR A 19 -10.81 10.48 -3.46
C THR A 19 -11.79 10.44 -4.61
N PHE A 20 -11.82 9.32 -5.34
CA PHE A 20 -12.71 9.21 -6.50
C PHE A 20 -14.19 9.20 -6.09
N HIS A 21 -14.52 8.67 -4.91
CA HIS A 21 -15.85 8.82 -4.34
C HIS A 21 -16.23 10.29 -4.09
N GLY A 22 -15.27 11.10 -3.63
CA GLY A 22 -15.42 12.55 -3.54
C GLY A 22 -15.67 13.18 -4.91
N THR A 23 -14.90 12.78 -5.93
CA THR A 23 -15.08 13.20 -7.32
C THR A 23 -16.49 12.89 -7.82
N LEU A 24 -17.00 11.67 -7.64
CA LEU A 24 -18.35 11.30 -8.06
C LEU A 24 -19.42 12.19 -7.40
N ARG A 25 -19.31 12.46 -6.10
CA ARG A 25 -20.24 13.36 -5.40
C ARG A 25 -20.21 14.79 -5.92
N GLU A 26 -19.03 15.30 -6.29
CA GLU A 26 -18.90 16.62 -6.90
C GLU A 26 -19.62 16.67 -8.26
N LEU A 27 -19.41 15.65 -9.10
CA LEU A 27 -20.03 15.55 -10.42
C LEU A 27 -21.56 15.41 -10.34
N GLU A 28 -22.07 14.62 -9.39
CA GLU A 28 -23.49 14.48 -9.11
C GLU A 28 -24.13 15.81 -8.67
N ALA A 29 -23.43 16.58 -7.82
CA ALA A 29 -23.93 17.84 -7.30
C ALA A 29 -24.10 18.95 -8.35
N ILE A 30 -23.35 18.86 -9.47
CA ILE A 30 -23.41 19.81 -10.57
C ILE A 30 -24.25 19.30 -11.75
N GLU A 31 -25.00 18.20 -11.59
CA GLU A 31 -25.85 17.57 -12.61
C GLU A 31 -25.15 17.37 -13.96
N SER A 32 -23.85 17.09 -13.93
CA SER A 32 -23.05 16.97 -15.15
C SER A 32 -23.37 15.68 -15.91
N ASN A 33 -23.27 15.75 -17.24
CA ASN A 33 -23.28 14.57 -18.06
C ASN A 33 -21.97 13.80 -17.85
N ILE A 34 -22.01 12.78 -17.00
CA ILE A 34 -20.84 11.97 -16.63
C ILE A 34 -20.41 10.98 -17.72
N SER A 35 -21.14 10.86 -18.83
CA SER A 35 -20.71 10.04 -19.97
C SER A 35 -19.59 10.71 -20.80
N LYS A 36 -19.43 12.03 -20.69
CA LYS A 36 -18.42 12.84 -21.38
C LYS A 36 -18.09 14.08 -20.56
N ILE A 37 -17.02 14.00 -19.77
CA ILE A 37 -16.63 15.11 -18.89
C ILE A 37 -15.11 15.27 -18.82
N GLU A 38 -14.65 16.51 -18.90
CA GLU A 38 -13.27 16.88 -18.57
C GLU A 38 -13.11 16.91 -17.04
N LEU A 39 -12.13 16.17 -16.53
CA LEU A 39 -11.83 16.12 -15.10
C LEU A 39 -10.75 17.16 -14.73
N SER A 40 -10.87 17.75 -13.54
CA SER A 40 -9.73 18.48 -12.98
C SER A 40 -8.54 17.54 -12.71
N GLY A 41 -7.33 18.07 -12.57
CA GLY A 41 -6.14 17.26 -12.29
C GLY A 41 -6.30 16.36 -11.06
N GLU A 42 -6.82 16.91 -9.96
CA GLU A 42 -7.10 16.14 -8.73
C GLU A 42 -8.16 15.05 -8.96
N GLN A 43 -9.20 15.34 -9.74
CA GLN A 43 -10.27 14.39 -10.07
C GLN A 43 -9.72 13.24 -10.93
N LEU A 44 -8.92 13.56 -11.96
CA LEU A 44 -8.26 12.57 -12.81
C LEU A 44 -7.28 11.70 -12.02
N ASN A 45 -6.44 12.30 -11.17
CA ASN A 45 -5.51 11.57 -10.31
C ASN A 45 -6.23 10.58 -9.40
N SER A 46 -7.39 10.99 -8.83
CA SER A 46 -8.21 10.11 -7.99
C SER A 46 -8.78 8.91 -8.76
N LEU A 47 -9.18 9.09 -10.02
CA LEU A 47 -9.62 8.01 -10.90
C LEU A 47 -8.47 7.08 -11.26
N ILE A 48 -7.31 7.63 -11.63
CA ILE A 48 -6.09 6.86 -11.93
C ILE A 48 -5.71 5.98 -10.74
N ALA A 49 -5.77 6.50 -9.51
CA ALA A 49 -5.47 5.73 -8.32
C ALA A 49 -6.40 4.51 -8.15
N VAL A 50 -7.70 4.66 -8.43
CA VAL A 50 -8.66 3.54 -8.41
C VAL A 50 -8.33 2.52 -9.51
N LEU A 51 -8.08 2.99 -10.74
CA LEU A 51 -7.76 2.11 -11.87
C LEU A 51 -6.45 1.36 -11.67
N PHE A 52 -5.46 1.99 -11.04
CA PHE A 52 -4.22 1.34 -10.64
C PHE A 52 -4.48 0.16 -9.70
N VAL A 53 -5.24 0.36 -8.62
CA VAL A 53 -5.56 -0.76 -7.71
C VAL A 53 -6.43 -1.81 -8.40
N TYR A 54 -7.31 -1.39 -9.30
CA TYR A 54 -8.11 -2.31 -10.11
C TYR A 54 -7.22 -3.22 -10.96
N GLY A 55 -6.27 -2.64 -11.71
CA GLY A 55 -5.33 -3.37 -12.56
C GLY A 55 -4.40 -4.28 -11.78
N LEU A 56 -3.92 -3.87 -10.59
CA LEU A 56 -3.07 -4.70 -9.73
C LEU A 56 -3.69 -6.07 -9.37
N HIS A 57 -5.02 -6.18 -9.40
CA HIS A 57 -5.76 -7.39 -9.01
C HIS A 57 -6.68 -7.93 -10.12
N TYR A 58 -6.66 -7.34 -11.32
CA TYR A 58 -7.63 -7.63 -12.36
C TYR A 58 -7.61 -9.10 -12.81
N ASP A 59 -6.40 -9.66 -12.98
CA ASP A 59 -6.19 -11.03 -13.44
C ASP A 59 -6.47 -12.08 -12.35
N GLU A 60 -6.41 -11.70 -11.08
CA GLU A 60 -6.68 -12.58 -9.95
C GLU A 60 -8.19 -12.75 -9.69
N LEU A 61 -9.02 -11.91 -10.31
CA LEU A 61 -10.45 -11.86 -10.11
C LEU A 61 -11.21 -12.57 -11.24
N ALA A 62 -12.09 -13.49 -10.84
CA ALA A 62 -13.08 -14.04 -11.75
C ALA A 62 -13.92 -12.91 -12.37
N GLU A 63 -14.16 -12.99 -13.68
CA GLU A 63 -14.80 -11.93 -14.47
C GLU A 63 -16.10 -11.40 -13.85
N ALA A 64 -16.97 -12.31 -13.39
CA ALA A 64 -18.24 -11.97 -12.74
C ALA A 64 -18.10 -11.14 -11.43
N LYS A 65 -16.91 -11.09 -10.82
CA LYS A 65 -16.64 -10.32 -9.59
C LYS A 65 -16.04 -8.95 -9.88
N ARG A 66 -15.55 -8.69 -11.09
CA ARG A 66 -14.82 -7.48 -11.45
C ARG A 66 -15.64 -6.19 -11.27
N PRO A 67 -16.92 -6.10 -11.70
CA PRO A 67 -17.71 -4.89 -11.48
C PRO A 67 -17.90 -4.57 -9.99
N ARG A 68 -18.15 -5.61 -9.18
CA ARG A 68 -18.30 -5.45 -7.72
C ARG A 68 -17.00 -5.04 -7.05
N PHE A 69 -15.86 -5.54 -7.55
CA PHE A 69 -14.55 -5.16 -7.04
C PHE A 69 -14.27 -3.68 -7.30
N LEU A 70 -14.49 -3.20 -8.52
CA LEU A 70 -14.34 -1.79 -8.86
C LEU A 70 -15.18 -0.90 -7.93
N ASN A 71 -16.47 -1.23 -7.73
CA ASN A 71 -17.32 -0.50 -6.79
C ASN A 71 -16.75 -0.50 -5.35
N THR A 72 -16.15 -1.61 -4.91
CA THR A 72 -15.55 -1.69 -3.57
C THR A 72 -14.32 -0.79 -3.44
N LEU A 73 -13.54 -0.61 -4.52
CA LEU A 73 -12.41 0.32 -4.56
C LEU A 73 -12.88 1.77 -4.48
N VAL A 74 -13.93 2.11 -5.22
CA VAL A 74 -14.53 3.45 -5.20
C VAL A 74 -15.09 3.78 -3.82
N GLU A 75 -15.83 2.87 -3.20
CA GLU A 75 -16.43 3.09 -1.89
C GLU A 75 -15.43 3.05 -0.71
N GLU A 76 -14.13 2.85 -0.97
CA GLU A 76 -13.04 2.82 0.01
C GLU A 76 -13.29 1.87 1.21
N LYS A 77 -13.97 0.75 0.95
CA LYS A 77 -14.46 -0.12 2.02
C LYS A 77 -13.37 -0.91 2.76
N LEU A 78 -12.16 -1.03 2.18
CA LEU A 78 -11.07 -1.82 2.77
C LEU A 78 -9.78 -0.99 2.94
N PRO A 79 -9.15 -1.02 4.14
CA PRO A 79 -8.00 -0.17 4.45
C PRO A 79 -6.76 -0.34 3.55
N LEU A 80 -6.52 -1.53 3.00
CA LEU A 80 -5.33 -1.72 2.15
C LEU A 80 -5.49 -1.22 0.72
N PHE A 81 -6.72 -0.95 0.27
CA PHE A 81 -6.90 -0.29 -1.02
C PHE A 81 -6.39 1.14 -0.97
N GLN A 82 -6.60 1.83 0.15
CA GLN A 82 -6.06 3.17 0.37
C GLN A 82 -4.53 3.16 0.31
N LEU A 83 -3.86 2.13 0.85
CA LEU A 83 -2.40 1.99 0.73
C LEU A 83 -1.95 2.05 -0.74
N SER A 84 -2.56 1.24 -1.61
CA SER A 84 -2.16 1.19 -3.02
C SER A 84 -2.60 2.42 -3.81
N GLN A 85 -3.75 3.03 -3.47
CA GLN A 85 -4.18 4.31 -4.05
C GLN A 85 -3.21 5.45 -3.67
N THR A 86 -2.79 5.53 -2.40
CA THR A 86 -1.78 6.49 -1.95
C THR A 86 -0.44 6.26 -2.65
N PHE A 87 -0.03 5.01 -2.84
CA PHE A 87 1.17 4.68 -3.61
C PHE A 87 1.07 5.17 -5.06
N ALA A 88 -0.10 5.00 -5.71
CA ALA A 88 -0.35 5.51 -7.05
C ALA A 88 -0.16 7.04 -7.12
N GLY A 89 -0.66 7.78 -6.13
CA GLY A 89 -0.42 9.23 -6.00
C GLY A 89 1.07 9.57 -5.96
N HIS A 90 1.88 8.79 -5.23
CA HIS A 90 3.33 8.97 -5.24
C HIS A 90 3.95 8.63 -6.59
N LEU A 91 3.47 7.62 -7.32
CA LEU A 91 3.94 7.35 -8.69
C LEU A 91 3.68 8.55 -9.60
N LEU A 92 2.47 9.12 -9.55
CA LEU A 92 2.09 10.30 -10.34
C LEU A 92 3.01 11.50 -10.10
N ASN A 93 3.36 11.77 -8.84
CA ASN A 93 4.30 12.84 -8.49
C ASN A 93 5.72 12.61 -9.02
N ASN A 94 6.09 11.35 -9.28
CA ASN A 94 7.44 10.95 -9.68
C ASN A 94 7.53 10.51 -11.16
N LEU A 95 6.51 10.81 -11.97
CA LEU A 95 6.52 10.53 -13.41
C LEU A 95 7.70 11.20 -14.12
N GLY A 96 8.23 10.52 -15.15
CA GLY A 96 9.20 11.07 -16.08
C GLY A 96 8.61 12.20 -16.94
N HIS A 97 9.45 12.92 -17.68
CA HIS A 97 8.99 14.06 -18.48
C HIS A 97 7.92 13.68 -19.51
N GLU A 98 8.13 12.56 -20.22
CA GLU A 98 7.21 12.08 -21.27
C GLU A 98 5.85 11.67 -20.66
N ALA A 99 5.87 10.82 -19.62
CA ALA A 99 4.66 10.41 -18.90
C ALA A 99 3.88 11.57 -18.28
N ARG A 100 4.57 12.63 -17.80
CA ARG A 100 3.90 13.85 -17.33
C ARG A 100 3.19 14.61 -18.44
N GLN A 101 3.76 14.64 -19.65
CA GLN A 101 3.09 15.25 -20.81
C GLN A 101 1.86 14.44 -21.20
N GLU A 102 1.95 13.12 -21.16
CA GLU A 102 0.81 12.24 -21.42
C GLU A 102 -0.32 12.43 -20.41
N LEU A 103 0.00 12.48 -19.11
CA LEU A 103 -0.98 12.81 -18.06
C LEU A 103 -1.66 14.17 -18.32
N HIS A 104 -0.89 15.18 -18.73
CA HIS A 104 -1.44 16.49 -19.09
C HIS A 104 -2.38 16.41 -20.30
N MET A 105 -2.05 15.59 -21.32
CA MET A 105 -2.94 15.36 -22.46
C MET A 105 -4.24 14.66 -22.04
N LEU A 106 -4.16 13.62 -21.20
CA LEU A 106 -5.33 12.93 -20.65
C LEU A 106 -6.26 13.89 -19.88
N GLN A 107 -5.69 14.87 -19.18
CA GLN A 107 -6.48 15.89 -18.48
C GLN A 107 -7.31 16.78 -19.43
N GLN A 108 -6.93 16.90 -20.70
CA GLN A 108 -7.67 17.68 -21.70
C GLN A 108 -8.71 16.84 -22.48
N LEU A 109 -8.83 15.54 -22.16
CA LEU A 109 -9.80 14.67 -22.81
C LEU A 109 -11.10 14.60 -22.01
N GLU A 110 -12.21 14.36 -22.73
CA GLU A 110 -13.47 13.96 -22.12
C GLU A 110 -13.38 12.49 -21.70
N HIS A 111 -13.78 12.18 -20.47
CA HIS A 111 -13.81 10.84 -19.91
C HIS A 111 -15.24 10.36 -19.72
N ASN A 112 -15.46 9.07 -19.94
CA ASN A 112 -16.69 8.38 -19.59
C ASN A 112 -16.60 7.86 -18.16
N ILE A 113 -17.29 8.50 -17.23
CA ILE A 113 -17.31 8.14 -15.83
C ILE A 113 -18.43 7.13 -15.52
N GLU A 114 -19.46 7.03 -16.37
CA GLU A 114 -20.48 5.97 -16.26
C GLU A 114 -19.87 4.58 -16.49
N ASP A 115 -18.93 4.49 -17.43
CA ASP A 115 -18.12 3.30 -17.68
C ASP A 115 -16.65 3.68 -17.74
N VAL A 116 -16.01 3.79 -16.57
CA VAL A 116 -14.60 4.18 -16.45
C VAL A 116 -13.66 3.25 -17.21
N LEU A 117 -14.06 2.01 -17.46
CA LEU A 117 -13.26 1.01 -18.20
C LEU A 117 -13.36 1.19 -19.72
N SER A 118 -14.24 2.07 -20.23
CA SER A 118 -14.28 2.41 -21.64
C SER A 118 -13.25 3.47 -22.05
N ASN A 119 -12.48 4.03 -21.11
CA ASN A 119 -11.47 5.06 -21.37
C ASN A 119 -10.13 4.41 -21.75
N GLU A 120 -10.01 3.90 -22.98
CA GLU A 120 -8.84 3.12 -23.44
C GLU A 120 -7.51 3.85 -23.20
N SER A 121 -7.38 5.11 -23.62
CA SER A 121 -6.13 5.88 -23.42
C SER A 121 -5.76 6.08 -21.95
N LEU A 122 -6.76 6.18 -21.06
CA LEU A 122 -6.51 6.28 -19.63
C LEU A 122 -6.04 4.94 -19.06
N LEU A 123 -6.63 3.83 -19.51
CA LEU A 123 -6.22 2.49 -19.11
C LEU A 123 -4.81 2.16 -19.60
N ASP A 124 -4.49 2.51 -20.85
CA ASP A 124 -3.15 2.34 -21.41
C ASP A 124 -2.09 3.09 -20.59
N PHE A 125 -2.37 4.34 -20.22
CA PHE A 125 -1.50 5.12 -19.35
C PHE A 125 -1.32 4.48 -17.96
N VAL A 126 -2.41 4.02 -17.33
CA VAL A 126 -2.35 3.35 -16.03
C VAL A 126 -1.49 2.08 -16.11
N GLU A 127 -1.64 1.31 -17.19
CA GLU A 127 -0.85 0.10 -17.43
C GLU A 127 0.64 0.45 -17.60
N MET A 128 0.97 1.29 -18.57
CA MET A 128 2.36 1.54 -18.96
C MET A 128 3.14 2.37 -17.94
N GLU A 129 2.52 3.38 -17.35
CA GLU A 129 3.23 4.36 -16.52
C GLU A 129 3.12 4.09 -15.02
N LEU A 130 2.18 3.25 -14.58
CA LEU A 130 2.01 2.92 -13.17
C LEU A 130 2.17 1.42 -12.89
N LEU A 131 1.38 0.56 -13.56
CA LEU A 131 1.36 -0.88 -13.26
C LEU A 131 2.64 -1.58 -13.67
N ASP A 132 3.14 -1.34 -14.88
CA ASP A 132 4.39 -1.90 -15.39
C ASP A 132 5.58 -1.53 -14.49
N PRO A 133 5.81 -0.25 -14.13
CA PRO A 133 6.85 0.11 -13.19
C PRO A 133 6.67 -0.53 -11.80
N ALA A 134 5.46 -0.49 -11.25
CA ALA A 134 5.17 -1.02 -9.91
C ALA A 134 5.31 -2.55 -9.83
N SER A 135 5.09 -3.27 -10.92
CA SER A 135 5.22 -4.73 -10.99
C SER A 135 6.62 -5.20 -11.40
N SER A 136 7.43 -4.31 -12.00
CA SER A 136 8.79 -4.62 -12.46
C SER A 136 9.88 -3.99 -11.57
N PHE A 137 10.49 -2.87 -12.00
CA PHE A 137 11.69 -2.31 -11.39
C PHE A 137 11.41 -1.48 -10.12
N ARG A 138 10.18 -0.99 -9.92
CA ARG A 138 9.74 -0.29 -8.69
C ARG A 138 9.01 -1.20 -7.69
N LYS A 139 8.93 -2.51 -7.94
CA LYS A 139 8.25 -3.47 -7.05
C LYS A 139 8.76 -3.45 -5.60
N TRP A 140 10.05 -3.24 -5.42
CA TRP A 140 10.64 -3.10 -4.08
C TRP A 140 10.23 -1.80 -3.40
N GLU A 141 9.98 -0.73 -4.15
CA GLU A 141 9.53 0.57 -3.62
C GLU A 141 8.10 0.47 -3.12
N TYR A 142 7.24 -0.27 -3.82
CA TYR A 142 5.91 -0.61 -3.34
C TYR A 142 5.97 -1.34 -1.98
N GLY A 143 6.84 -2.34 -1.85
CA GLY A 143 7.04 -3.05 -0.58
C GLY A 143 7.59 -2.17 0.55
N ARG A 144 8.54 -1.27 0.23
CA ARG A 144 9.07 -0.28 1.16
C ARG A 144 7.98 0.68 1.64
N PHE A 145 7.19 1.21 0.71
CA PHE A 145 6.05 2.07 1.01
C PHE A 145 5.02 1.34 1.87
N ALA A 146 4.63 0.12 1.47
CA ALA A 146 3.63 -0.67 2.18
C ALA A 146 4.04 -0.94 3.63
N MET A 147 5.31 -1.28 3.86
CA MET A 147 5.85 -1.47 5.21
C MET A 147 5.76 -0.19 6.05
N ALA A 148 6.13 0.97 5.50
CA ALA A 148 6.07 2.25 6.19
C ALA A 148 4.62 2.66 6.49
N TYR A 149 3.74 2.58 5.49
CA TYR A 149 2.31 2.89 5.60
C TYR A 149 1.66 2.04 6.69
N MET A 150 1.82 0.72 6.65
CA MET A 150 1.24 -0.16 7.68
C MET A 150 1.89 0.05 9.05
N GLY A 151 3.20 0.30 9.10
CA GLY A 151 3.91 0.64 10.33
C GLY A 151 3.30 1.83 11.05
N GLN A 152 2.83 2.84 10.30
CA GLN A 152 2.17 4.02 10.83
C GLN A 152 0.67 3.80 11.10
N HIS A 153 -0.07 3.33 10.09
CA HIS A 153 -1.54 3.32 10.12
C HIS A 153 -2.14 2.06 10.77
N VAL A 154 -1.44 0.93 10.71
CA VAL A 154 -1.92 -0.34 11.28
C VAL A 154 -1.22 -0.61 12.61
N PHE A 155 0.11 -0.60 12.62
CA PHE A 155 0.93 -1.04 13.75
C PHE A 155 1.48 0.12 14.60
N GLY A 156 1.08 1.37 14.31
CA GLY A 156 1.63 2.56 14.97
C GLY A 156 1.27 2.68 16.46
N HIS A 157 0.18 2.04 16.89
CA HIS A 157 -0.23 2.01 18.30
C HIS A 157 0.66 1.11 19.16
N ILE A 158 1.39 0.17 18.55
CA ILE A 158 2.27 -0.76 19.27
C ILE A 158 3.46 0.02 19.84
N LYS A 159 3.81 -0.26 21.10
CA LYS A 159 4.84 0.47 21.88
C LYS A 159 6.26 0.05 21.51
N TRP A 160 6.62 0.10 20.22
CA TRP A 160 7.92 -0.28 19.68
C TRP A 160 9.10 0.37 20.41
N ASN A 161 8.95 1.65 20.79
CA ASN A 161 9.94 2.44 21.50
C ASN A 161 10.29 1.92 22.91
N LYS A 162 9.48 1.04 23.50
CA LYS A 162 9.76 0.44 24.82
C LYS A 162 10.68 -0.78 24.76
N ILE A 163 10.99 -1.27 23.57
CA ILE A 163 11.97 -2.34 23.36
C ILE A 163 13.38 -1.75 23.43
N LYS A 164 14.16 -2.10 24.46
CA LYS A 164 15.52 -1.57 24.67
C LYS A 164 16.54 -2.26 23.76
N ASN A 165 16.61 -3.58 23.82
CA ASN A 165 17.56 -4.38 23.04
C ASN A 165 16.90 -4.91 21.76
N LYS A 166 16.91 -4.11 20.70
CA LYS A 166 16.18 -4.36 19.44
C LYS A 166 16.59 -5.65 18.74
N GLU A 167 17.89 -5.93 18.64
CA GLU A 167 18.42 -7.10 17.91
C GLU A 167 18.04 -8.42 18.58
N ASP A 168 18.37 -8.57 19.87
CA ASP A 168 18.03 -9.78 20.60
C ASP A 168 16.50 -9.95 20.73
N SER A 169 15.76 -8.84 20.76
CA SER A 169 14.30 -8.89 20.80
C SER A 169 13.71 -9.41 19.51
N LEU A 170 14.27 -9.02 18.36
CA LEU A 170 13.75 -9.46 17.07
C LEU A 170 13.77 -10.99 16.95
N GLN A 171 14.88 -11.63 17.35
CA GLN A 171 14.97 -13.10 17.37
C GLN A 171 13.87 -13.72 18.24
N ARG A 172 13.69 -13.22 19.47
CA ARG A 172 12.67 -13.73 20.40
C ARG A 172 11.24 -13.44 19.95
N ILE A 173 11.01 -12.32 19.27
CA ILE A 173 9.73 -11.99 18.65
C ILE A 173 9.43 -13.03 17.57
N GLY A 174 10.41 -13.36 16.73
CA GLY A 174 10.32 -14.44 15.74
C GLY A 174 9.91 -15.77 16.39
N GLU A 175 10.65 -16.23 17.39
CA GLU A 175 10.37 -17.48 18.13
C GLU A 175 8.97 -17.48 18.79
N ARG A 176 8.48 -16.31 19.24
CA ARG A 176 7.14 -16.18 19.83
C ARG A 176 6.04 -16.22 18.78
N LEU A 177 6.28 -15.62 17.61
CA LEU A 177 5.37 -15.70 16.47
C LEU A 177 5.30 -17.14 15.94
N ASP A 178 6.41 -17.88 15.93
CA ASP A 178 6.42 -19.32 15.57
C ASP A 178 5.53 -20.16 16.49
N LYS A 179 5.39 -19.78 17.76
CA LYS A 179 4.48 -20.43 18.71
C LYS A 179 3.00 -20.08 18.47
N GLN A 180 2.66 -19.14 17.59
CA GLN A 180 1.27 -18.79 17.23
C GLN A 180 0.76 -19.51 15.97
N GLN A 181 1.39 -20.63 15.59
CA GLN A 181 1.10 -21.38 14.36
C GLN A 181 -0.35 -21.87 14.19
N GLU A 182 -1.15 -21.97 15.26
CA GLU A 182 -2.60 -22.26 15.15
C GLU A 182 -3.45 -21.05 14.73
N LYS A 183 -2.91 -19.82 14.85
CA LYS A 183 -3.64 -18.57 14.61
C LYS A 183 -3.28 -17.87 13.30
N MET A 184 -2.13 -18.21 12.72
CA MET A 184 -1.63 -17.60 11.49
C MET A 184 -0.88 -18.61 10.64
N ASP A 185 -0.99 -18.47 9.33
CA ASP A 185 -0.22 -19.28 8.40
C ASP A 185 1.27 -18.87 8.38
N SER A 186 2.08 -19.61 7.62
CA SER A 186 3.52 -19.34 7.52
C SER A 186 3.84 -18.01 6.82
N GLN A 187 3.01 -17.57 5.87
CA GLN A 187 3.25 -16.33 5.13
C GLN A 187 2.90 -15.12 6.00
N GLU A 188 1.78 -15.15 6.72
CA GLU A 188 1.38 -14.13 7.68
C GLU A 188 2.41 -13.97 8.79
N ARG A 189 2.98 -15.09 9.24
CA ARG A 189 4.04 -15.08 10.24
C ARG A 189 5.31 -14.40 9.72
N LEU A 190 5.76 -14.78 8.53
CA LEU A 190 6.92 -14.15 7.89
C LEU A 190 6.65 -12.65 7.69
N PHE A 191 5.46 -12.30 7.23
CA PHE A 191 5.02 -10.91 7.09
C PHE A 191 5.14 -10.14 8.41
N LEU A 192 4.60 -10.67 9.51
CA LEU A 192 4.72 -10.03 10.84
C LEU A 192 6.17 -9.93 11.34
N GLN A 193 7.01 -10.93 11.05
CA GLN A 193 8.44 -10.87 11.38
C GLN A 193 9.14 -9.75 10.61
N LEU A 194 8.83 -9.56 9.33
CA LEU A 194 9.37 -8.47 8.51
C LEU A 194 8.86 -7.10 8.96
N ILE A 195 7.58 -6.97 9.31
CA ILE A 195 7.03 -5.74 9.92
C ILE A 195 7.77 -5.43 11.22
N ALA A 196 7.92 -6.40 12.13
CA ALA A 196 8.65 -6.21 13.38
C ALA A 196 10.11 -5.78 13.15
N LYS A 197 10.78 -6.39 12.16
CA LYS A 197 12.13 -6.00 11.75
C LYS A 197 12.15 -4.56 11.25
N GLY A 198 11.19 -4.16 10.41
CA GLY A 198 11.08 -2.80 9.87
C GLY A 198 10.87 -1.75 10.97
N MET A 199 10.05 -2.06 11.97
CA MET A 199 9.77 -1.14 13.08
C MET A 199 10.93 -1.03 14.08
N LEU A 200 11.66 -2.13 14.32
CA LEU A 200 12.75 -2.14 15.30
C LEU A 200 14.09 -1.70 14.69
N LEU A 201 14.41 -2.19 13.50
CA LEU A 201 15.70 -2.08 12.84
C LEU A 201 15.52 -1.68 11.36
N PRO A 202 14.90 -0.52 11.07
CA PRO A 202 14.60 -0.09 9.70
C PRO A 202 15.83 -0.07 8.78
N GLN A 203 16.99 0.30 9.33
CA GLN A 203 18.27 0.34 8.62
C GLN A 203 18.84 -1.04 8.23
N LYS A 204 18.25 -2.13 8.76
CA LYS A 204 18.66 -3.51 8.45
C LYS A 204 17.72 -4.20 7.47
N ILE A 205 16.67 -3.53 7.00
CA ILE A 205 15.82 -4.04 5.93
C ILE A 205 16.54 -3.89 4.60
N ASN A 206 16.54 -4.96 3.79
CA ASN A 206 17.11 -4.95 2.45
C ASN A 206 16.02 -5.02 1.36
N MET A 207 16.44 -4.82 0.11
CA MET A 207 15.54 -4.82 -1.06
C MET A 207 14.73 -6.12 -1.21
N SER A 208 15.33 -7.28 -0.96
CA SER A 208 14.62 -8.57 -1.05
C SER A 208 13.50 -8.69 -0.02
N GLU A 209 13.70 -8.14 1.17
CA GLU A 209 12.68 -8.11 2.22
C GLU A 209 11.55 -7.15 1.88
N PHE A 210 11.86 -6.00 1.28
CA PHE A 210 10.82 -5.13 0.72
C PHE A 210 10.03 -5.84 -0.38
N LEU A 211 10.70 -6.53 -1.30
CA LEU A 211 10.03 -7.32 -2.36
C LEU A 211 9.10 -8.39 -1.78
N LEU A 212 9.52 -9.08 -0.71
CA LEU A 212 8.68 -10.07 -0.03
C LEU A 212 7.43 -9.43 0.59
N VAL A 213 7.58 -8.30 1.28
CA VAL A 213 6.43 -7.58 1.84
C VAL A 213 5.50 -7.07 0.74
N GLY A 214 6.05 -6.44 -0.29
CA GLY A 214 5.27 -5.91 -1.42
C GLY A 214 4.47 -7.00 -2.14
N SER A 215 5.14 -8.12 -2.48
CA SER A 215 4.48 -9.25 -3.15
C SER A 215 3.38 -9.84 -2.26
N TYR A 216 3.66 -10.03 -0.96
CA TYR A 216 2.66 -10.56 -0.04
C TYR A 216 1.44 -9.65 0.09
N VAL A 217 1.65 -8.34 0.22
CA VAL A 217 0.56 -7.35 0.32
C VAL A 217 -0.27 -7.33 -0.95
N GLN A 218 0.37 -7.35 -2.13
CA GLN A 218 -0.31 -7.37 -3.42
C GLN A 218 -1.13 -8.66 -3.58
N GLU A 219 -0.50 -9.83 -3.55
CA GLU A 219 -1.18 -11.12 -3.79
C GLU A 219 -2.27 -11.45 -2.76
N ASN A 220 -2.20 -10.86 -1.56
CA ASN A 220 -3.12 -11.20 -0.47
C ASN A 220 -3.95 -10.00 0.02
N MET A 221 -4.03 -8.91 -0.76
CA MET A 221 -4.61 -7.64 -0.28
C MET A 221 -6.01 -7.78 0.34
N MET A 222 -6.89 -8.54 -0.32
CA MET A 222 -8.25 -8.80 0.18
C MET A 222 -8.26 -9.55 1.50
N ARG A 223 -7.52 -10.67 1.56
CA ARG A 223 -7.42 -11.51 2.77
C ARG A 223 -6.78 -10.72 3.90
N LEU A 224 -5.69 -10.03 3.61
CA LEU A 224 -4.93 -9.25 4.56
C LEU A 224 -5.79 -8.12 5.12
N SER A 225 -6.54 -7.39 4.30
CA SER A 225 -7.44 -6.31 4.75
C SER A 225 -8.41 -6.76 5.83
N VAL A 226 -8.96 -7.97 5.72
CA VAL A 226 -9.89 -8.55 6.70
C VAL A 226 -9.13 -8.98 7.97
N ARG A 227 -7.89 -9.46 7.83
CA ARG A 227 -7.10 -10.05 8.92
C ARG A 227 -6.19 -9.08 9.67
N LEU A 228 -5.93 -7.88 9.12
CA LEU A 228 -4.97 -6.92 9.69
C LEU A 228 -5.22 -6.61 11.16
N LYS A 229 -6.48 -6.44 11.55
CA LYS A 229 -6.84 -6.16 12.95
C LYS A 229 -6.42 -7.30 13.88
N GLU A 230 -6.69 -8.54 13.49
CA GLU A 230 -6.30 -9.73 14.26
C GLU A 230 -4.77 -9.87 14.32
N LEU A 231 -4.10 -9.75 13.16
CA LEU A 231 -2.65 -9.83 13.07
C LEU A 231 -1.96 -8.75 13.93
N SER A 232 -2.52 -7.54 13.96
CA SER A 232 -2.05 -6.46 14.81
C SER A 232 -2.16 -6.77 16.29
N ILE A 233 -3.30 -7.32 16.74
CA ILE A 233 -3.49 -7.73 18.15
C ILE A 233 -2.47 -8.83 18.53
N ILE A 234 -2.22 -9.79 17.62
CA ILE A 234 -1.24 -10.84 17.89
C ILE A 234 0.17 -10.25 18.02
N LEU A 235 0.56 -9.37 17.10
CA LEU A 235 1.87 -8.72 17.14
C LEU A 235 2.02 -7.86 18.41
N GLU A 236 1.02 -7.05 18.74
CA GLU A 236 0.99 -6.24 19.97
C GLU A 236 1.22 -7.12 21.20
N GLY A 237 0.47 -8.22 21.35
CA GLY A 237 0.62 -9.14 22.46
C GLY A 237 2.00 -9.82 22.54
N VAL A 238 2.66 -10.05 21.40
CA VAL A 238 4.05 -10.54 21.37
C VAL A 238 5.01 -9.46 21.84
N ILE A 239 4.85 -8.22 21.40
CA ILE A 239 5.69 -7.08 21.79
C ILE A 239 5.52 -6.75 23.28
N GLU A 240 4.31 -6.75 23.81
CA GLU A 240 4.05 -6.50 25.24
C GLU A 240 4.71 -7.54 26.15
N LYS A 241 4.70 -8.81 25.74
CA LYS A 241 5.41 -9.88 26.46
C LYS A 241 6.92 -9.66 26.44
N GLU A 242 7.48 -9.18 25.32
CA GLU A 242 8.91 -8.88 25.24
C GLU A 242 9.30 -7.65 26.08
N ILE A 243 8.48 -6.59 26.09
CA ILE A 243 8.67 -5.43 26.96
C ILE A 243 8.65 -5.86 28.43
N SER A 244 7.67 -6.66 28.83
CA SER A 244 7.51 -7.14 30.22
C SER A 244 8.71 -7.98 30.67
N ARG A 245 9.24 -8.82 29.77
CA ARG A 245 10.44 -9.62 30.03
C ARG A 245 11.67 -8.75 30.28
N GLN A 246 11.82 -7.65 29.55
CA GLN A 246 12.95 -6.73 29.72
C GLN A 246 12.88 -5.96 31.04
N LYS A 247 11.67 -5.58 31.49
CA LYS A 247 11.47 -4.99 32.82
C LYS A 247 11.83 -5.94 33.95
N GLY A 248 11.50 -7.23 33.81
CA GLY A 248 11.85 -8.26 34.81
C GLY A 248 13.36 -8.53 34.95
N LYS A 249 14.21 -7.97 34.08
CA LYS A 249 15.67 -8.03 34.22
C LYS A 249 16.26 -6.88 35.03
N GLU A 250 15.47 -5.88 35.41
CA GLU A 250 15.85 -4.77 36.29
C GLU A 250 15.49 -5.10 37.75
N GLY A 251 15.94 -6.26 38.25
CA GLY A 251 15.85 -6.59 39.68
C GLY A 251 16.67 -5.60 40.53
N PRO A 252 16.35 -5.44 41.84
CA PRO A 252 16.85 -4.33 42.64
C PRO A 252 18.37 -4.33 42.69
N SER A 253 18.97 -3.20 42.37
CA SER A 253 20.37 -2.92 42.70
C SER A 253 20.50 -2.91 44.21
N LEU A 254 21.01 -4.02 44.77
CA LEU A 254 21.49 -4.10 46.14
C LEU A 254 22.68 -3.17 46.36
#